data_AF-A0A915KYZ5-F1
#
_entry.id   AF-A0A915KYZ5-F1
#
_cell.length_a   1.000
_cell.length_b   1.000
_cell.length_c   1.000
_cell.angle_alpha   90.00
_cell.angle_beta   90.00
_cell.angle_gamma   90.00
#
_symmetry.space_group_name_H-M   'P 1'
#
loop_
_entity.id
_entity.type
_entity.pdbx_description
1 polymer ?
#
loop_
_entity_poly.entity_id
_entity_poly.type
_entity_poly.pdbx_seq_one_letter_code
_entity_poly.pdbx_strand_id
1 'polypeptide(L)'
;MDEMNTLGFDFKNLVAQGYDGAAAMSGHLNGVQAEIRRQYPQAVYVHCASHCLNLVLSKASQMPSIRNAISIMNDIVNFVNGSAARKDLFNTICGDNNKKNLKKFCETRWVERHELVLTFVALFEQILDCLGTISTWKDSTVSSKAASYLSAVQNSEFIVSSACLET
;
A
#
# COMPACT_ATOMS: atom_id res chain seq x y z
N MET A 1 32.17 10.85 1.54
CA MET A 1 33.31 10.12 2.16
C MET A 1 33.92 10.93 3.30
N ASP A 2 34.03 12.25 3.15
CA ASP A 2 34.58 13.15 4.18
C ASP A 2 33.85 13.09 5.53
N GLU A 3 32.53 12.93 5.54
CA GLU A 3 31.75 12.79 6.78
C GLU A 3 32.06 11.49 7.53
N MET A 4 32.24 10.36 6.83
CA MET A 4 32.62 9.09 7.48
C MET A 4 34.03 9.16 8.07
N ASN A 5 34.97 9.83 7.39
CA ASN A 5 36.30 10.10 7.92
C ASN A 5 36.24 10.99 9.18
N THR A 6 35.34 11.99 9.17
CA THR A 6 35.10 12.86 10.33
C THR A 6 34.51 12.10 11.52
N LEU A 7 33.71 11.06 11.25
CA LEU A 7 33.18 10.15 12.26
C LEU A 7 34.20 9.08 12.73
N GLY A 8 35.43 9.09 12.19
CA GLY A 8 36.50 8.18 12.57
C GLY A 8 36.40 6.77 11.97
N PHE A 9 35.56 6.56 10.94
CA PHE A 9 35.47 5.27 10.25
C PHE A 9 36.57 5.14 9.19
N ASP A 10 37.40 4.09 9.31
CA ASP A 10 38.36 3.71 8.26
C ASP A 10 37.66 2.90 7.16
N PHE A 11 37.61 3.44 5.96
CA PHE A 11 37.03 2.78 4.79
C PHE A 11 37.75 1.49 4.38
N LYS A 12 39.00 1.25 4.83
CA LYS A 12 39.67 -0.05 4.62
C LYS A 12 38.94 -1.20 5.29
N ASN A 13 38.14 -0.92 6.32
CA ASN A 13 37.32 -1.91 7.03
C ASN A 13 35.91 -2.04 6.43
N LEU A 14 35.62 -1.40 5.29
CA LEU A 14 34.33 -1.51 4.63
C LEU A 14 34.17 -2.89 3.96
N VAL A 15 33.22 -3.68 4.47
CA VAL A 15 32.95 -5.05 3.99
C VAL A 15 31.80 -5.10 2.99
N ALA A 16 30.83 -4.18 3.10
CA ALA A 16 29.68 -4.16 2.22
C ALA A 16 29.09 -2.75 2.09
N GLN A 17 28.37 -2.54 1.01
CA GLN A 17 27.66 -1.31 0.68
C GLN A 17 26.26 -1.65 0.16
N GLY A 18 25.23 -0.98 0.68
CA GLY A 18 23.84 -1.26 0.35
C GLY A 18 23.15 -0.04 -0.24
N TYR A 19 22.61 -0.16 -1.46
CA TYR A 19 21.87 0.93 -2.12
C TYR A 19 20.59 0.45 -2.80
N ASP A 20 19.72 1.39 -3.14
CA ASP A 20 18.60 1.13 -4.03
C ASP A 20 19.06 0.84 -5.47
N GLY A 21 18.09 0.54 -6.33
CA GLY A 21 18.32 0.17 -7.72
C GLY A 21 18.54 1.36 -8.67
N ALA A 22 18.56 2.60 -8.18
CA ALA A 22 18.71 3.77 -9.05
C ALA A 22 20.06 3.73 -9.78
N ALA A 23 20.07 4.04 -11.08
CA ALA A 23 21.27 3.90 -11.93
C ALA A 23 22.49 4.67 -11.39
N ALA A 24 22.27 5.82 -10.74
CA ALA A 24 23.32 6.60 -10.09
C ALA A 24 23.97 5.87 -8.90
N MET A 25 23.25 4.97 -8.23
CA MET A 25 23.73 4.23 -7.07
C MET A 25 24.21 2.82 -7.45
N SER A 26 23.37 2.07 -8.17
CA SER A 26 23.56 0.65 -8.50
C SER A 26 24.37 0.40 -9.78
N GLY A 27 24.58 1.44 -10.59
CA GLY A 27 25.22 1.32 -11.91
C GLY A 27 26.58 0.60 -11.84
N HIS A 28 26.78 -0.38 -12.72
CA HIS A 28 28.02 -1.18 -12.74
C HIS A 28 29.25 -0.39 -13.16
N LEU A 29 29.08 0.64 -13.99
CA LEU A 29 30.18 1.44 -14.56
C LEU A 29 30.35 2.78 -13.83
N ASN A 30 29.28 3.56 -13.73
CA ASN A 30 29.31 4.94 -13.21
C ASN A 30 28.47 5.13 -11.95
N GLY A 31 28.01 4.03 -11.32
CA GLY A 31 27.26 4.11 -10.08
C GLY A 31 28.16 4.31 -8.87
N VAL A 32 27.62 4.86 -7.79
CA VAL A 32 28.32 4.98 -6.50
C VAL A 32 28.91 3.63 -6.07
N GLN A 33 28.18 2.53 -6.27
CA GLN A 33 28.69 1.20 -5.92
C GLN A 33 29.96 0.83 -6.68
N ALA A 34 30.05 1.21 -7.96
CA ALA A 34 31.21 0.92 -8.80
C ALA A 34 32.43 1.71 -8.35
N GLU A 35 32.24 3.00 -8.04
CA GLU A 35 33.34 3.86 -7.61
C GLU A 35 33.89 3.44 -6.24
N ILE A 36 33.01 3.12 -5.29
CA ILE A 36 33.44 2.62 -3.98
C ILE A 36 34.15 1.27 -4.12
N ARG A 37 33.66 0.37 -4.97
CA ARG A 37 34.28 -0.94 -5.19
C ARG A 37 35.63 -0.83 -5.92
N ARG A 38 35.81 0.19 -6.76
CA ARG A 38 37.09 0.50 -7.41
C ARG A 38 38.17 0.89 -6.41
N GLN A 39 37.80 1.63 -5.37
CA GLN A 39 38.71 2.05 -4.30
C GLN A 39 38.85 0.99 -3.19
N TYR A 40 37.78 0.28 -2.88
CA TYR A 40 37.68 -0.73 -1.83
C TYR A 40 37.09 -2.04 -2.38
N PRO A 41 37.91 -2.90 -3.01
CA PRO A 41 37.42 -4.10 -3.69
C PRO A 41 36.67 -5.10 -2.80
N GLN A 42 36.92 -5.05 -1.48
CA GLN A 42 36.27 -5.90 -0.47
C GLN A 42 34.86 -5.41 -0.11
N ALA A 43 34.48 -4.18 -0.45
CA ALA A 43 33.17 -3.61 -0.15
C ALA A 43 32.11 -4.11 -1.14
N VAL A 44 31.56 -5.29 -0.87
CA VAL A 44 30.58 -5.94 -1.76
C VAL A 44 29.30 -5.12 -1.85
N TYR A 45 28.82 -4.91 -3.07
CA TYR A 45 27.51 -4.29 -3.31
C TYR A 45 26.38 -5.28 -3.01
N VAL A 46 25.43 -4.82 -2.19
CA VAL A 46 24.19 -5.52 -1.88
C VAL A 46 23.02 -4.64 -2.33
N HIS A 47 22.21 -5.15 -3.25
CA HIS A 47 21.01 -4.44 -3.67
C HIS A 47 19.97 -4.45 -2.55
N CYS A 48 19.32 -3.31 -2.30
CA CYS A 48 18.38 -3.15 -1.21
C CYS A 48 17.18 -4.12 -1.36
N ALA A 49 17.02 -5.04 -0.41
CA ALA A 49 15.92 -6.01 -0.39
C ALA A 49 14.55 -5.32 -0.32
N SER A 50 14.42 -4.24 0.46
CA SER A 50 13.18 -3.45 0.53
C SER A 50 12.83 -2.80 -0.81
N HIS A 51 13.84 -2.37 -1.58
CA HIS A 51 13.63 -1.83 -2.92
C HIS A 51 13.21 -2.92 -3.91
N CYS A 52 13.87 -4.08 -3.89
CA CYS A 52 13.45 -5.27 -4.67
C CYS A 52 12.00 -5.64 -4.40
N LEU A 53 11.64 -5.77 -3.12
CA LEU A 53 10.29 -6.13 -2.70
C LEU A 53 9.27 -5.10 -3.22
N ASN A 54 9.56 -3.81 -3.05
CA ASN A 54 8.68 -2.74 -3.55
C ASN A 54 8.50 -2.79 -5.08
N LEU A 55 9.55 -3.12 -5.83
CA LEU A 55 9.43 -3.29 -7.30
C LEU A 55 8.54 -4.47 -7.67
N VAL A 56 8.73 -5.62 -7.03
CA VAL A 56 7.91 -6.82 -7.27
C VAL A 56 6.45 -6.54 -6.92
N LEU A 57 6.18 -5.95 -5.76
CA LEU A 57 4.83 -5.60 -5.32
C LEU A 57 4.19 -4.55 -6.22
N SER A 58 4.93 -3.52 -6.63
CA SER A 58 4.47 -2.51 -7.59
C SER A 58 4.06 -3.17 -8.91
N LYS A 59 4.84 -4.14 -9.41
CA LYS A 59 4.53 -4.86 -10.64
C LYS A 59 3.33 -5.78 -10.48
N ALA A 60 3.26 -6.55 -9.40
CA ALA A 60 2.13 -7.42 -9.08
C ALA A 60 0.82 -6.61 -8.96
N SER A 61 0.90 -5.41 -8.37
CA SER A 61 -0.24 -4.48 -8.24
C SER A 61 -0.76 -3.93 -9.56
N GLN A 62 -0.02 -4.10 -10.67
CA GLN A 62 -0.50 -3.71 -12.01
C GLN A 62 -1.42 -4.76 -12.64
N MET A 63 -1.50 -5.97 -12.08
CA MET A 63 -2.43 -7.01 -12.54
C MET A 63 -3.86 -6.45 -12.51
N PRO A 64 -4.65 -6.58 -13.59
CA PRO A 64 -5.96 -5.95 -13.67
C PRO A 64 -6.88 -6.26 -12.50
N SER A 65 -6.97 -7.52 -12.09
CA SER A 65 -7.80 -7.97 -10.97
C SER A 65 -7.41 -7.30 -9.64
N ILE A 66 -6.11 -7.31 -9.32
CA ILE A 66 -5.54 -6.67 -8.12
C ILE A 66 -5.75 -5.15 -8.14
N ARG A 67 -5.41 -4.51 -9.26
CA ARG A 67 -5.57 -3.07 -9.44
C ARG A 67 -7.03 -2.66 -9.26
N ASN A 68 -7.95 -3.39 -9.90
CA ASN A 68 -9.38 -3.12 -9.82
C ASN A 68 -9.91 -3.32 -8.40
N ALA A 69 -9.48 -4.38 -7.70
CA ALA A 69 -9.85 -4.61 -6.30
C ALA A 69 -9.40 -3.44 -5.40
N ILE A 70 -8.14 -3.00 -5.52
CA ILE A 70 -7.62 -1.84 -4.78
C ILE A 70 -8.41 -0.57 -5.11
N SER A 71 -8.73 -0.34 -6.39
CA SER A 71 -9.55 0.81 -6.81
C SER A 71 -10.95 0.77 -6.20
N ILE A 72 -11.62 -0.38 -6.21
CA ILE A 72 -12.94 -0.56 -5.59
C ILE A 72 -12.88 -0.29 -4.08
N MET A 73 -11.87 -0.85 -3.37
CA MET A 73 -11.68 -0.59 -1.94
C MET A 73 -11.53 0.91 -1.67
N ASN A 74 -10.68 1.60 -2.43
CA ASN A 74 -10.45 3.04 -2.29
C ASN A 74 -11.71 3.86 -2.57
N ASP A 75 -12.45 3.51 -3.61
CA ASP A 75 -13.72 4.16 -3.97
C ASP A 75 -14.76 4.03 -2.87
N ILE A 76 -14.88 2.85 -2.25
CA ILE A 76 -15.77 2.61 -1.12
C ILE A 76 -15.35 3.43 0.10
N VAL A 77 -14.06 3.45 0.42
CA VAL A 77 -13.52 4.25 1.53
C VAL A 77 -13.81 5.74 1.32
N ASN A 78 -13.60 6.25 0.10
CA ASN A 78 -13.89 7.64 -0.25
C ASN A 78 -15.40 7.92 -0.26
N PHE A 79 -16.21 6.96 -0.70
CA PHE A 79 -17.66 7.06 -0.65
C PHE A 79 -18.13 7.18 0.80
N VAL A 80 -17.74 6.27 1.69
CA VAL A 80 -18.14 6.33 3.11
C VAL A 80 -17.65 7.62 3.77
N ASN A 81 -16.37 7.96 3.62
CA ASN A 81 -15.78 9.16 4.23
C ASN A 81 -16.22 10.49 3.58
N GLY A 82 -16.85 10.44 2.40
CA GLY A 82 -17.26 11.62 1.65
C GLY A 82 -18.53 12.30 2.17
N SER A 83 -19.20 11.75 3.17
CA SER A 83 -20.35 12.38 3.85
C SER A 83 -20.30 12.11 5.34
N ALA A 84 -20.57 13.13 6.16
CA ALA A 84 -20.68 12.99 7.60
C ALA A 84 -21.73 11.92 7.97
N ALA A 85 -22.92 11.96 7.35
CA ALA A 85 -23.98 10.99 7.61
C ALA A 85 -23.58 9.54 7.32
N ARG A 86 -22.84 9.28 6.24
CA ARG A 86 -22.35 7.93 5.90
C ARG A 86 -21.24 7.47 6.84
N LYS A 87 -20.36 8.39 7.22
CA LYS A 87 -19.29 8.12 8.17
C LYS A 87 -19.84 7.82 9.57
N ASP A 88 -20.83 8.58 10.01
CA ASP A 88 -21.48 8.39 11.31
C ASP A 88 -22.25 7.07 11.35
N LEU A 89 -22.94 6.70 10.26
CA LEU A 89 -23.54 5.38 10.11
C LEU A 89 -22.48 4.27 10.25
N PHE A 90 -21.37 4.38 9.51
CA PHE A 90 -20.30 3.38 9.57
C PHE A 90 -19.71 3.25 10.98
N ASN A 91 -19.46 4.37 11.66
CA ASN A 91 -18.98 4.39 13.04
C ASN A 91 -19.99 3.75 14.01
N THR A 92 -21.29 3.98 13.79
CA THR A 92 -22.37 3.37 14.58
C THR A 92 -22.36 1.84 14.42
N ILE A 93 -22.16 1.34 13.19
CA ILE A 93 -22.07 -0.09 12.89
C ILE A 93 -20.80 -0.70 13.52
N CYS A 94 -19.67 0.00 13.49
CA CYS A 94 -18.42 -0.49 14.07
C CYS A 94 -18.43 -0.55 15.61
N GLY A 95 -19.24 0.29 16.25
CA GLY A 95 -19.29 0.44 17.71
C GLY A 95 -18.01 1.05 18.32
N ASP A 96 -18.07 1.48 19.57
CA ASP A 96 -16.96 2.14 20.29
C ASP A 96 -15.71 1.25 20.47
N ASN A 97 -15.84 -0.06 20.30
CA ASN A 97 -14.76 -1.03 20.53
C ASN A 97 -13.78 -1.13 19.35
N ASN A 98 -14.15 -0.68 18.15
CA ASN A 98 -13.28 -0.72 16.96
C ASN A 98 -12.77 0.68 16.62
N LYS A 99 -11.68 1.12 17.26
CA LYS A 99 -10.94 2.35 16.89
C LYS A 99 -10.29 2.30 15.49
N LYS A 100 -10.61 1.30 14.67
CA LYS A 100 -10.16 1.19 13.29
C LYS A 100 -11.01 2.09 12.40
N ASN A 101 -10.61 3.35 12.27
CA ASN A 101 -11.20 4.23 11.28
C ASN A 101 -10.83 3.75 9.88
N LEU A 102 -11.77 3.81 8.92
CA LEU A 102 -11.46 3.70 7.50
C LEU A 102 -10.52 4.84 7.10
N LYS A 103 -9.21 4.55 7.07
CA LYS A 103 -8.18 5.53 6.72
C LYS A 103 -8.27 5.84 5.23
N LYS A 104 -8.17 7.13 4.90
CA LYS A 104 -8.04 7.55 3.50
C LYS A 104 -6.73 7.02 2.91
N PHE A 105 -6.82 6.63 1.66
CA PHE A 105 -5.70 6.17 0.84
C PHE A 105 -4.69 7.29 0.56
N CYS A 106 -3.41 6.93 0.52
CA CYS A 106 -2.33 7.76 -0.01
C CYS A 106 -1.62 6.98 -1.12
N GLU A 107 -1.67 7.49 -2.35
CA GLU A 107 -1.12 6.79 -3.52
C GLU A 107 0.38 6.54 -3.47
N THR A 108 1.13 7.38 -2.75
CA THR A 108 2.60 7.49 -2.89
C THR A 108 3.38 6.54 -2.00
N ARG A 109 2.75 5.80 -1.10
CA ARG A 109 3.44 4.93 -0.12
C ARG A 109 2.79 3.55 -0.04
N TRP A 110 3.52 2.51 -0.47
CA TRP A 110 3.05 1.12 -0.44
C TRP A 110 2.56 0.67 0.95
N VAL A 111 3.28 1.04 2.00
CA VAL A 111 2.89 0.71 3.38
C VAL A 111 1.47 1.19 3.67
N GLU A 112 1.10 2.38 3.21
CA GLU A 112 -0.24 2.93 3.40
C GLU A 112 -1.30 2.23 2.52
N ARG A 113 -0.91 1.66 1.36
CA ARG A 113 -1.79 0.79 0.56
C ARG A 113 -2.07 -0.54 1.25
N HIS A 114 -1.04 -1.15 1.82
CA HIS A 114 -1.18 -2.40 2.55
C HIS A 114 -2.04 -2.22 3.82
N GLU A 115 -1.80 -1.14 4.57
CA GLU A 115 -2.64 -0.77 5.72
C GLU A 115 -4.12 -0.57 5.35
N LEU A 116 -4.40 0.00 4.17
CA LEU A 116 -5.77 0.11 3.66
C LEU A 116 -6.39 -1.27 3.44
N VAL A 117 -5.71 -2.17 2.73
CA VAL A 117 -6.22 -3.53 2.47
C VAL A 117 -6.50 -4.25 3.77
N LEU A 118 -5.53 -4.27 4.70
CA LEU A 118 -5.70 -4.94 5.99
C LEU A 118 -6.87 -4.37 6.79
N THR A 119 -7.02 -3.04 6.80
CA THR A 119 -8.14 -2.39 7.49
C THR A 119 -9.47 -2.70 6.81
N PHE A 120 -9.50 -2.70 5.47
CA PHE A 120 -10.70 -2.99 4.69
C PHE A 120 -11.17 -4.43 4.91
N VAL A 121 -10.25 -5.41 4.84
CA VAL A 121 -10.56 -6.83 5.08
C VAL A 121 -11.00 -7.04 6.53
N ALA A 122 -10.31 -6.42 7.50
CA ALA A 122 -10.69 -6.51 8.91
C ALA A 122 -12.06 -5.89 9.24
N LEU A 123 -12.57 -5.00 8.39
CA LEU A 123 -13.86 -4.33 8.54
C LEU A 123 -14.89 -4.77 7.48
N PHE A 124 -14.63 -5.89 6.79
CA PHE A 124 -15.39 -6.26 5.60
C PHE A 124 -16.88 -6.44 5.88
N GLU A 125 -17.24 -7.12 6.97
CA GLU A 125 -18.63 -7.30 7.38
C GLU A 125 -19.33 -5.95 7.65
N GLN A 126 -18.66 -5.05 8.38
CA GLN A 126 -19.21 -3.72 8.68
C GLN A 126 -19.38 -2.87 7.41
N ILE A 127 -18.49 -3.04 6.43
CA ILE A 127 -18.61 -2.39 5.12
C ILE A 127 -19.83 -2.92 4.37
N LEU A 128 -20.07 -4.24 4.38
CA LEU A 128 -21.25 -4.84 3.74
C LEU A 128 -22.54 -4.32 4.38
N ASP A 129 -22.62 -4.30 5.72
CA ASP A 129 -23.79 -3.79 6.44
C ASP A 129 -24.04 -2.30 6.18
N CYS A 130 -22.96 -1.51 6.13
CA CYS A 130 -23.03 -0.08 5.83
C CYS A 130 -23.53 0.17 4.40
N LEU A 131 -22.94 -0.49 3.40
CA LEU A 131 -23.37 -0.37 2.00
C LEU A 131 -24.80 -0.88 1.81
N GLY A 132 -25.16 -1.99 2.46
CA GLY A 132 -26.52 -2.54 2.49
C GLY A 132 -27.53 -1.53 3.03
N THR A 133 -27.21 -0.88 4.16
CA THR A 133 -28.07 0.16 4.75
C THR A 133 -28.18 1.41 3.87
N ILE A 134 -27.07 1.87 3.28
CA ILE A 134 -27.08 3.04 2.38
C ILE A 134 -27.89 2.74 1.10
N SER A 135 -27.90 1.48 0.64
CA SER A 135 -28.65 1.06 -0.54
C SER A 135 -30.17 1.21 -0.40
N THR A 136 -30.69 1.36 0.83
CA THR A 136 -32.13 1.58 1.09
C THR A 136 -32.48 3.05 1.29
N TRP A 137 -31.53 3.97 1.15
CA TRP A 137 -31.77 5.40 1.33
C TRP A 137 -32.61 5.99 0.20
N LYS A 138 -33.35 7.06 0.51
CA LYS A 138 -34.24 7.75 -0.43
C LYS A 138 -33.50 8.40 -1.61
N ASP A 139 -32.25 8.82 -1.41
CA ASP A 139 -31.41 9.39 -2.46
C ASP A 139 -31.01 8.29 -3.46
N SER A 140 -31.62 8.32 -4.64
CA SER A 140 -31.46 7.30 -5.68
C SER A 140 -30.03 7.21 -6.22
N THR A 141 -29.28 8.30 -6.21
CA THR A 141 -27.91 8.32 -6.72
C THR A 141 -26.96 7.68 -5.71
N VAL A 142 -27.12 8.03 -4.44
CA VAL A 142 -26.31 7.46 -3.35
C VAL A 142 -26.65 5.98 -3.15
N SER A 143 -27.93 5.61 -3.15
CA SER A 143 -28.37 4.24 -2.94
C SER A 143 -27.97 3.31 -4.09
N SER A 144 -28.14 3.74 -5.35
CA SER A 144 -27.70 2.95 -6.52
C SER A 144 -26.18 2.75 -6.52
N LYS A 145 -25.42 3.77 -6.11
CA LYS A 145 -23.97 3.67 -6.03
C LYS A 145 -23.53 2.72 -4.92
N ALA A 146 -24.19 2.74 -3.77
CA ALA A 146 -23.95 1.77 -2.70
C ALA A 146 -24.28 0.33 -3.12
N ALA A 147 -25.40 0.12 -3.83
CA ALA A 147 -25.77 -1.19 -4.37
C ALA A 147 -24.76 -1.70 -5.41
N SER A 148 -24.24 -0.82 -6.27
CA SER A 148 -23.18 -1.16 -7.22
C SER A 148 -21.90 -1.60 -6.50
N TYR A 149 -21.48 -0.87 -5.46
CA TYR A 149 -20.33 -1.29 -4.65
C TYR A 149 -20.56 -2.60 -3.92
N LEU A 150 -21.76 -2.84 -3.38
CA LEU A 150 -22.12 -4.09 -2.73
C LEU A 150 -21.98 -5.28 -3.69
N SER A 151 -22.48 -5.16 -4.91
CA SER A 151 -22.33 -6.17 -5.96
C SER A 151 -20.86 -6.38 -6.36
N ALA A 152 -20.10 -5.29 -6.45
CA ALA A 152 -18.68 -5.36 -6.81
C ALA A 152 -17.85 -6.12 -5.77
N VAL A 153 -18.10 -5.92 -4.46
CA VAL A 153 -17.33 -6.60 -3.40
C VAL A 153 -17.77 -8.05 -3.16
N GLN A 154 -18.98 -8.42 -3.59
CA GLN A 154 -19.48 -9.80 -3.55
C GLN A 154 -19.03 -10.63 -4.78
N ASN A 155 -18.39 -10.00 -5.77
CA ASN A 155 -17.88 -10.69 -6.94
C ASN A 155 -16.72 -11.63 -6.55
N SER A 156 -16.69 -12.85 -7.10
CA SER A 156 -15.65 -13.83 -6.80
C SER A 156 -14.23 -13.36 -7.17
N GLU A 157 -14.07 -12.60 -8.26
CA GLU A 157 -12.79 -12.02 -8.65
C GLU A 157 -12.29 -11.02 -7.59
N PHE A 158 -13.20 -10.21 -7.03
CA PHE A 158 -12.86 -9.28 -5.95
C PHE A 158 -12.45 -10.01 -4.68
N ILE A 159 -13.20 -11.04 -4.28
CA ILE A 159 -12.93 -11.83 -3.06
C ILE A 159 -11.55 -12.50 -3.16
N VAL A 160 -11.26 -13.17 -4.29
CA VAL A 160 -9.97 -13.82 -4.53
C VAL A 160 -8.84 -12.78 -4.56
N SER A 161 -9.04 -11.67 -5.25
CA SER A 161 -8.02 -10.61 -5.33
C SER A 161 -7.74 -9.97 -3.97
N SER A 162 -8.76 -9.83 -3.13
CA SER A 162 -8.62 -9.28 -1.77
C SER A 162 -7.85 -10.24 -0.86
N ALA A 163 -8.13 -11.54 -0.94
CA ALA A 163 -7.38 -12.56 -0.20
C ALA A 163 -5.89 -12.59 -0.62
N CYS A 164 -5.60 -12.42 -1.91
CA CYS A 164 -4.21 -12.31 -2.40
C CYS A 164 -3.48 -11.05 -1.93
N LEU A 165 -4.20 -10.01 -1.50
CA LEU A 165 -3.62 -8.76 -1.00
C LEU A 165 -3.41 -8.75 0.51
N GLU A 166 -4.04 -9.68 1.25
CA GLU A 166 -3.92 -9.80 2.70
C GLU A 166 -2.65 -10.56 3.15
N THR A 167 -2.11 -11.43 2.29
CA THR A 167 -0.91 -12.25 2.55
C THR A 167 0.39 -11.46 2.50
#